data_AF-I8YHV5-F1
#
_entry.id   AF-I8YHV5-F1
#
_cell.length_a   1.000
_cell.length_b   1.000
_cell.length_c   1.000
_cell.angle_alpha   90.00
_cell.angle_beta   90.00
_cell.angle_gamma   90.00
#
_symmetry.space_group_name_H-M   'P 1'
#
loop_
_entity.id
_entity.type
_entity.pdbx_description
1 polymer ?
#
loop_
_entity_poly.entity_id
_entity_poly.type
_entity_poly.pdbx_seq_one_letter_code
_entity_poly.pdbx_strand_id
1 'polypeptide(L)'
;MIDTLFHIANDFFFFCIILSGIYLFIFALIALFRHSGKYPATEKKYRFALLVPLQTHIEDLKYPKELYTVITYNDPVLAVRELDENQYDIAVILGETTHVSPLLLQDINDAYDAGVMAMQLHHIIEHRPTGKIRRKAIREEIRNSIYRQGHVQAGLSSALEKTDIAIDAKWLKQNLKSPKSNLESRLLMQNIFIEYLHYAHVYSDSPRPLPYSMSKWKALSKLPVTLLAGNWDYADKLFRQLVPSWRVLFLICSIWCIIATCYAWTLSLRWWFLLFGLLFTLCLAIPDYLIEKKKK
;
A
#
# COMPACT_ATOMS: atom_id res chain seq x y z
N MET A 1 14.03 36.85 -22.49
CA MET A 1 12.71 36.54 -21.89
C MET A 1 12.37 35.06 -22.01
N ILE A 2 12.32 34.49 -23.23
CA ILE A 2 12.01 33.04 -23.43
C ILE A 2 13.06 32.15 -22.77
N ASP A 3 14.34 32.45 -22.95
CA ASP A 3 15.45 31.70 -22.36
C ASP A 3 15.40 31.69 -20.82
N THR A 4 15.25 32.86 -20.21
CA THR A 4 15.07 33.00 -18.75
C THR A 4 13.86 32.22 -18.24
N LEU A 5 12.72 32.27 -18.94
CA LEU A 5 11.52 31.53 -18.56
C LEU A 5 11.75 30.02 -18.66
N PHE A 6 12.47 29.56 -19.69
CA PHE A 6 12.83 28.16 -19.84
C PHE A 6 13.70 27.67 -18.68
N HIS A 7 14.73 28.43 -18.30
CA HIS A 7 15.60 28.09 -17.18
C HIS A 7 14.83 28.00 -15.84
N ILE A 8 13.98 28.99 -15.55
CA ILE A 8 13.14 28.98 -14.34
C ILE A 8 12.20 27.76 -14.33
N ALA A 9 11.49 27.52 -15.43
CA ALA A 9 10.57 26.38 -15.53
C ALA A 9 11.32 25.05 -15.39
N ASN A 10 12.48 24.94 -16.04
CA ASN A 10 13.34 23.77 -15.98
C ASN A 10 13.76 23.45 -14.54
N ASP A 11 14.25 24.45 -13.80
CA ASP A 11 14.72 24.23 -12.43
C ASP A 11 13.56 23.92 -11.49
N PHE A 12 12.41 24.57 -11.66
CA PHE A 12 11.20 24.29 -10.89
C PHE A 12 10.70 22.86 -11.12
N PHE A 13 10.56 22.41 -12.38
CA PHE A 13 10.13 21.05 -12.68
C PHE A 13 11.14 20.02 -12.20
N PHE A 14 12.44 20.29 -12.39
CA PHE A 14 13.49 19.42 -11.91
C PHE A 14 13.40 19.23 -10.40
N PHE A 15 13.26 20.31 -9.64
CA PHE A 15 13.10 20.28 -8.18
C PHE A 15 11.88 19.45 -7.74
N CYS A 16 10.72 19.65 -8.38
CA CYS A 16 9.51 18.90 -8.05
C CYS A 16 9.66 17.38 -8.29
N ILE A 17 10.30 17.02 -9.41
CA ILE A 17 10.43 15.61 -9.81
C ILE A 17 11.55 14.93 -9.04
N ILE A 18 12.69 15.59 -8.80
CA ILE A 18 13.79 14.99 -8.02
C ILE A 18 13.37 14.75 -6.57
N LEU A 19 12.63 15.67 -5.94
CA LEU A 19 12.12 15.47 -4.58
C LEU A 19 11.22 14.24 -4.50
N SER A 20 10.31 14.11 -5.46
CA SER A 20 9.43 12.94 -5.57
C SER A 20 10.21 11.66 -5.90
N GLY A 21 11.21 11.75 -6.79
CA GLY A 21 12.05 10.63 -7.20
C GLY A 21 12.90 10.09 -6.06
N ILE A 22 13.50 10.98 -5.26
CA ILE A 22 14.26 10.62 -4.05
C ILE A 22 13.35 9.92 -3.05
N TYR A 23 12.15 10.45 -2.81
CA TYR A 23 11.16 9.80 -1.92
C TYR A 23 10.87 8.36 -2.38
N LEU A 24 10.55 8.16 -3.67
CA LEU A 24 10.30 6.81 -4.22
C LEU A 24 11.54 5.90 -4.12
N PHE A 25 12.73 6.44 -4.41
CA PHE A 25 13.98 5.70 -4.38
C PHE A 25 14.32 5.19 -2.98
N ILE A 26 14.20 6.06 -1.96
CA ILE A 26 14.47 5.70 -0.56
C ILE A 26 13.60 4.51 -0.14
N PHE A 27 12.28 4.59 -0.35
CA PHE A 27 11.39 3.50 0.06
C PHE A 27 11.54 2.25 -0.81
N ALA A 28 11.82 2.38 -2.11
CA ALA A 28 12.13 1.23 -2.95
C ALA A 28 13.40 0.51 -2.49
N LEU A 29 14.44 1.26 -2.12
CA LEU A 29 15.70 0.72 -1.61
C LEU A 29 15.51 0.06 -0.25
N ILE A 30 14.83 0.73 0.68
CA ILE A 30 14.53 0.20 2.01
C ILE A 30 13.71 -1.09 1.92
N ALA A 31 12.77 -1.19 0.98
CA ALA A 31 11.96 -2.39 0.76
C ALA A 31 12.78 -3.65 0.42
N LEU A 32 14.03 -3.50 -0.04
CA LEU A 32 14.94 -4.62 -0.30
C LEU A 32 15.45 -5.26 0.99
N PHE A 33 15.63 -4.47 2.04
CA PHE A 33 16.14 -4.93 3.34
C PHE A 33 15.04 -5.57 4.19
N ARG A 34 14.25 -6.46 3.57
CA ARG A 34 13.11 -7.13 4.21
C ARG A 34 13.57 -7.72 5.54
N HIS A 35 13.09 -7.20 6.67
CA HIS A 35 13.10 -7.96 7.91
C HIS A 35 12.35 -9.26 7.62
N SER A 36 13.12 -10.34 7.59
CA SER A 36 12.67 -11.69 7.27
C SER A 36 11.87 -12.35 8.41
N GLY A 37 11.63 -11.61 9.50
CA GLY A 37 10.93 -12.13 10.66
C GLY A 37 9.43 -12.09 10.43
N LYS A 38 8.81 -13.27 10.32
CA LYS A 38 7.44 -13.40 10.80
C LYS A 38 7.40 -12.95 12.26
N TYR A 39 6.27 -12.40 12.69
CA TYR A 39 6.03 -12.19 14.11
C TYR A 39 6.22 -13.51 14.88
N PRO A 40 6.74 -13.48 16.12
CA PRO A 40 6.93 -14.68 16.92
C PRO A 40 5.63 -15.47 17.04
N ALA A 41 5.71 -16.79 16.86
CA ALA A 41 4.55 -17.65 17.03
C ALA A 41 4.02 -17.52 18.47
N THR A 42 2.72 -17.29 18.62
CA THR A 42 2.08 -17.24 19.94
C THR A 42 1.20 -18.45 20.21
N GLU A 43 1.16 -18.84 21.49
CA GLU A 43 0.22 -19.82 22.03
C GLU A 43 -1.20 -19.24 22.13
N LYS A 44 -1.31 -17.92 22.35
CA LYS A 44 -2.60 -17.26 22.48
C LYS A 44 -3.31 -17.23 21.13
N LYS A 45 -4.55 -17.70 21.12
CA LYS A 45 -5.40 -17.72 19.92
C LYS A 45 -6.56 -16.74 20.07
N TYR A 46 -6.65 -15.82 19.12
CA TYR A 46 -7.70 -14.81 19.06
C TYR A 46 -8.86 -15.26 18.17
N ARG A 47 -10.04 -14.67 18.38
CA ARG A 47 -11.27 -14.96 17.65
C ARG A 47 -11.41 -14.04 16.45
N PHE A 48 -11.68 -14.61 15.28
CA PHE A 48 -11.71 -13.92 13.99
C PHE A 48 -13.12 -13.81 13.42
N ALA A 49 -13.47 -12.62 12.94
CA ALA A 49 -14.55 -12.40 12.00
C ALA A 49 -13.97 -12.28 10.59
N LEU A 50 -14.14 -13.30 9.76
CA LEU A 50 -13.65 -13.32 8.38
C LEU A 50 -14.76 -12.85 7.44
N LEU A 51 -14.74 -11.56 7.12
CA LEU A 51 -15.71 -10.93 6.23
C LEU A 51 -15.28 -11.14 4.78
N VAL A 52 -16.09 -11.88 4.01
CA VAL A 52 -15.79 -12.26 2.62
C VAL A 52 -16.92 -11.85 1.66
N PRO A 53 -16.64 -11.47 0.40
CA PRO A 53 -17.69 -11.26 -0.58
C PRO A 53 -18.45 -12.56 -0.90
N LEU A 54 -19.72 -12.47 -1.32
CA LEU A 54 -20.60 -13.62 -1.62
C LEU A 54 -20.00 -14.71 -2.52
N GLN A 55 -19.12 -14.34 -3.46
CA GLN A 55 -18.57 -15.25 -4.47
C GLN A 55 -17.23 -15.86 -4.04
N THR A 56 -16.79 -15.61 -2.80
CA THR A 56 -15.49 -16.03 -2.29
C THR A 56 -15.65 -17.27 -1.41
N HIS A 57 -14.96 -18.34 -1.78
CA HIS A 57 -14.86 -19.56 -0.98
C HIS A 57 -13.49 -19.63 -0.33
N ILE A 58 -13.46 -19.82 0.99
CA ILE A 58 -12.23 -19.95 1.76
C ILE A 58 -12.21 -21.33 2.39
N GLU A 59 -11.26 -22.14 1.94
CA GLU A 59 -11.02 -23.49 2.45
C GLU A 59 -9.59 -23.58 3.01
N ASP A 60 -9.33 -24.65 3.77
CA ASP A 60 -7.98 -25.04 4.20
C ASP A 60 -7.20 -24.06 5.08
N LEU A 61 -7.89 -23.22 5.85
CA LEU A 61 -7.25 -22.43 6.91
C LEU A 61 -6.76 -23.34 8.05
N LYS A 62 -5.46 -23.27 8.34
CA LYS A 62 -4.81 -23.96 9.46
C LYS A 62 -4.98 -23.13 10.74
N TYR A 63 -6.22 -23.00 11.20
CA TYR A 63 -6.59 -22.31 12.43
C TYR A 63 -7.79 -23.03 13.07
N PRO A 64 -7.95 -23.04 14.41
CA PRO A 64 -9.07 -23.73 15.06
C PRO A 64 -10.42 -23.18 14.59
N LYS A 65 -11.31 -24.08 14.12
CA LYS A 65 -12.59 -23.70 13.46
C LYS A 65 -13.56 -22.98 14.38
N GLU A 66 -13.47 -23.24 15.67
CA GLU A 66 -14.23 -22.60 16.74
C GLU A 66 -13.81 -21.16 17.01
N LEU A 67 -12.63 -20.75 16.53
CA LEU A 67 -12.07 -19.41 16.75
C LEU A 67 -12.19 -18.51 15.53
N TYR A 68 -12.86 -18.92 14.47
CA TYR A 68 -13.18 -18.01 13.37
C TYR A 68 -14.57 -18.27 12.81
N THR A 69 -15.22 -17.21 12.36
CA THR A 69 -16.50 -17.30 11.65
C THR A 69 -16.37 -16.61 10.31
N VAL A 70 -16.77 -17.31 9.25
CA VAL A 70 -16.82 -16.75 7.89
C VAL A 70 -18.17 -16.08 7.70
N ILE A 71 -18.17 -14.78 7.46
CA ILE A 71 -19.37 -13.97 7.27
C ILE A 71 -19.35 -13.42 5.86
N THR A 72 -20.30 -13.85 5.04
CA THR A 72 -20.45 -13.35 3.68
C THR A 72 -21.10 -11.97 3.67
N TYR A 73 -20.61 -11.05 2.84
CA TYR A 73 -21.16 -9.71 2.73
C TYR A 73 -21.42 -9.28 1.28
N ASN A 74 -22.42 -8.40 1.13
CA ASN A 74 -22.63 -7.56 -0.06
C ASN A 74 -22.04 -6.16 0.14
N ASP A 75 -22.21 -5.60 1.34
CA ASP A 75 -21.62 -4.33 1.76
C ASP A 75 -20.79 -4.57 3.03
N PRO A 76 -19.46 -4.37 2.99
CA PRO A 76 -18.60 -4.60 4.16
C PRO A 76 -18.96 -3.67 5.32
N VAL A 77 -19.55 -2.49 5.07
CA VAL A 77 -19.97 -1.57 6.12
C VAL A 77 -21.15 -2.12 6.90
N LEU A 78 -22.13 -2.73 6.22
CA LEU A 78 -23.26 -3.36 6.88
C LEU A 78 -22.82 -4.57 7.70
N ALA A 79 -21.98 -5.44 7.11
CA ALA A 79 -21.44 -6.61 7.81
C ALA A 79 -20.68 -6.22 9.09
N VAL A 80 -19.85 -5.17 9.03
CA VAL A 80 -19.14 -4.66 10.21
C VAL A 80 -20.09 -4.04 11.24
N ARG A 81 -21.21 -3.43 10.83
CA ARG A 81 -22.20 -2.87 11.77
C ARG A 81 -22.94 -3.95 12.54
N GLU A 82 -23.25 -5.07 11.88
CA GLU A 82 -23.94 -6.23 12.45
C GLU A 82 -23.02 -7.12 13.28
N LEU A 83 -21.69 -6.95 13.14
CA LEU A 83 -20.69 -7.70 13.89
C LEU A 83 -20.84 -7.49 15.39
N ASP A 84 -20.90 -8.58 16.17
CA ASP A 84 -20.78 -8.49 17.64
C ASP A 84 -19.31 -8.36 18.04
N GLU A 85 -18.89 -7.14 18.39
CA GLU A 85 -17.51 -6.82 18.77
C GLU A 85 -17.02 -7.52 20.04
N ASN A 86 -17.90 -8.15 20.83
CA ASN A 86 -17.49 -8.92 22.01
C ASN A 86 -17.19 -10.40 21.66
N GLN A 87 -17.69 -10.88 20.52
CA GLN A 87 -17.47 -12.25 20.03
C GLN A 87 -16.15 -12.42 19.29
N TYR A 88 -15.65 -11.33 18.70
CA TYR A 88 -14.46 -11.35 17.85
C TYR A 88 -13.45 -10.33 18.34
N ASP A 89 -12.18 -10.73 18.35
CA ASP A 89 -11.08 -9.85 18.71
C ASP A 89 -10.55 -9.15 17.45
N ILE A 90 -10.51 -9.88 16.32
CA ILE A 90 -9.96 -9.41 15.05
C ILE A 90 -11.01 -9.55 13.94
N ALA A 91 -11.19 -8.50 13.14
CA ALA A 91 -12.02 -8.52 11.95
C ALA A 91 -11.14 -8.42 10.69
N VAL A 92 -11.31 -9.37 9.78
CA VAL A 92 -10.59 -9.44 8.51
C VAL A 92 -11.56 -9.14 7.38
N ILE A 93 -11.33 -8.08 6.62
CA ILE A 93 -12.11 -7.75 5.42
C ILE A 93 -11.31 -8.21 4.21
N LEU A 94 -11.75 -9.27 3.53
CA LEU A 94 -11.15 -9.74 2.29
C LEU A 94 -11.86 -9.17 1.07
N GLY A 95 -11.12 -8.94 -0.01
CA GLY A 95 -11.72 -8.66 -1.31
C GLY A 95 -12.25 -9.93 -1.98
N GLU A 96 -12.63 -9.84 -3.25
CA GLU A 96 -12.89 -11.06 -4.04
C GLU A 96 -11.59 -11.85 -4.16
N THR A 97 -11.58 -13.09 -3.68
CA THR A 97 -10.36 -13.91 -3.63
C THR A 97 -10.61 -15.29 -4.21
N THR A 98 -9.58 -15.84 -4.84
CA THR A 98 -9.58 -17.22 -5.35
C THR A 98 -9.17 -18.19 -4.27
N HIS A 99 -8.13 -17.86 -3.51
CA HIS A 99 -7.69 -18.59 -2.33
C HIS A 99 -6.81 -17.69 -1.45
N VAL A 100 -6.52 -18.17 -0.24
CA VAL A 100 -5.66 -17.49 0.73
C VAL A 100 -4.57 -18.44 1.22
N SER A 101 -3.49 -17.89 1.78
CA SER A 101 -2.48 -18.71 2.44
C SER A 101 -3.10 -19.57 3.56
N PRO A 102 -2.81 -20.88 3.67
CA PRO A 102 -3.33 -21.72 4.76
C PRO A 102 -2.99 -21.21 6.15
N LEU A 103 -1.87 -20.48 6.29
CA LEU A 103 -1.41 -19.89 7.54
C LEU A 103 -1.90 -18.45 7.77
N LEU A 104 -2.80 -17.92 6.92
CA LEU A 104 -3.20 -16.51 6.96
C LEU A 104 -3.63 -16.05 8.36
N LEU A 105 -4.55 -16.79 9.00
CA LEU A 105 -5.05 -16.41 10.32
C LEU A 105 -3.97 -16.56 11.40
N GLN A 106 -3.08 -17.55 11.29
CA GLN A 106 -1.96 -17.72 12.20
C GLN A 106 -0.98 -16.53 12.10
N ASP A 107 -0.64 -16.14 10.86
CA ASP A 107 0.23 -15.00 10.57
C ASP A 107 -0.34 -13.66 11.10
N ILE A 108 -1.66 -13.48 11.03
CA ILE A 108 -2.36 -12.31 11.60
C ILE A 108 -2.41 -12.41 13.14
N ASN A 109 -2.69 -13.58 13.68
CA ASN A 109 -2.77 -13.82 15.12
C ASN A 109 -1.45 -13.49 15.82
N ASP A 110 -0.32 -13.94 15.25
CA ASP A 110 1.01 -13.69 15.78
C ASP A 110 1.36 -12.19 15.76
N ALA A 111 0.97 -11.48 14.71
CA ALA A 111 1.14 -10.03 14.64
C ALA A 111 0.25 -9.29 15.66
N TYR A 112 -1.00 -9.71 15.81
CA TYR A 112 -1.94 -9.09 16.76
C TYR A 112 -1.49 -9.27 18.21
N ASP A 113 -0.98 -10.46 18.55
CA ASP A 113 -0.43 -10.73 19.88
C ASP A 113 0.80 -9.90 20.20
N ALA A 114 1.61 -9.59 19.19
CA ALA A 114 2.73 -8.65 19.29
C ALA A 114 2.30 -7.17 19.43
N GLY A 115 0.99 -6.89 19.48
CA GLY A 115 0.42 -5.56 19.71
C GLY A 115 0.02 -4.82 18.44
N VAL A 116 0.09 -5.45 17.27
CA VAL A 116 -0.30 -4.81 16.00
C VAL A 116 -1.82 -4.81 15.86
N MET A 117 -2.43 -3.62 15.92
CA MET A 117 -3.89 -3.47 15.85
C MET A 117 -4.47 -3.40 14.44
N ALA A 118 -3.68 -3.00 13.45
CA ALA A 118 -4.12 -2.81 12.07
C ALA A 118 -3.06 -3.31 11.09
N MET A 119 -3.49 -4.11 10.12
CA MET A 119 -2.62 -4.82 9.20
C MET A 119 -3.18 -4.76 7.78
N GLN A 120 -2.29 -4.46 6.84
CA GLN A 120 -2.52 -4.68 5.42
C GLN A 120 -1.94 -6.04 5.02
N LEU A 121 -2.76 -6.88 4.40
CA LEU A 121 -2.36 -8.18 3.88
C LEU A 121 -1.77 -8.04 2.46
N HIS A 122 -1.04 -9.06 2.02
CA HIS A 122 -0.39 -9.07 0.72
C HIS A 122 -1.30 -9.65 -0.37
N HIS A 123 -1.99 -8.77 -1.07
CA HIS A 123 -2.76 -9.13 -2.25
C HIS A 123 -1.86 -9.49 -3.45
N ILE A 124 -2.07 -10.66 -4.05
CA ILE A 124 -1.38 -11.12 -5.27
C ILE A 124 -2.40 -11.43 -6.36
N ILE A 125 -2.25 -10.79 -7.51
CA ILE A 125 -2.99 -11.19 -8.72
C ILE A 125 -2.34 -12.45 -9.28
N GLU A 126 -2.97 -13.62 -9.16
CA GLU A 126 -2.39 -14.89 -9.58
C GLU A 126 -2.54 -15.11 -11.10
N HIS A 127 -3.78 -15.13 -11.57
CA HIS A 127 -4.07 -15.36 -12.98
C HIS A 127 -3.84 -14.09 -13.81
N ARG A 128 -2.86 -14.13 -14.73
CA ARG A 128 -2.43 -12.96 -15.53
C ARG A 128 -2.44 -13.24 -17.05
N PRO A 129 -3.61 -13.52 -17.65
CA PRO A 129 -3.70 -14.02 -19.03
C PRO A 129 -3.34 -12.96 -20.07
N THR A 130 -3.60 -11.68 -19.77
CA THR A 130 -3.36 -10.57 -20.71
C THR A 130 -2.24 -9.65 -20.25
N GLY A 131 -1.56 -8.99 -21.20
CA GLY A 131 -0.57 -7.96 -20.90
C GLY A 131 -1.15 -6.77 -20.11
N LYS A 132 -2.46 -6.51 -20.22
CA LYS A 132 -3.15 -5.51 -19.39
C LYS A 132 -3.16 -5.92 -17.91
N ILE A 133 -3.53 -7.16 -17.61
CA ILE A 133 -3.56 -7.68 -16.22
C ILE A 133 -2.13 -7.79 -15.67
N ARG A 134 -1.17 -8.27 -16.47
CA ARG A 134 0.25 -8.31 -16.06
C ARG A 134 0.79 -6.94 -15.64
N ARG A 135 0.49 -5.88 -16.41
CA ARG A 135 0.85 -4.51 -16.05
C ARG A 135 0.13 -4.02 -14.80
N LYS A 136 -1.09 -4.49 -14.52
CA LYS A 136 -1.79 -4.17 -13.26
C LYS A 136 -1.10 -4.84 -12.07
N ALA A 137 -0.74 -6.11 -12.17
CA ALA A 137 -0.01 -6.83 -11.13
C ALA A 137 1.33 -6.16 -10.79
N ILE A 138 2.14 -5.84 -11.82
CA ILE A 138 3.40 -5.09 -11.63
C ILE A 138 3.15 -3.75 -10.91
N ARG A 139 2.07 -3.04 -11.25
CA ARG A 139 1.73 -1.77 -10.59
C ARG A 139 1.33 -1.94 -9.12
N GLU A 140 0.65 -3.02 -8.78
CA GLU A 140 0.30 -3.32 -7.40
C GLU A 140 1.54 -3.68 -6.61
N GLU A 141 2.45 -4.49 -7.17
CA GLU A 141 3.68 -4.86 -6.48
C GLU A 141 4.65 -3.69 -6.28
N ILE A 142 4.82 -2.82 -7.29
CA ILE A 142 5.61 -1.59 -7.11
C ILE A 142 5.02 -0.74 -5.97
N ARG A 143 3.68 -0.69 -5.85
CA ARG A 143 3.00 0.01 -4.75
C ARG A 143 3.22 -0.71 -3.41
N ASN A 144 3.19 -2.04 -3.37
CA ASN A 144 3.49 -2.83 -2.18
C ASN A 144 4.91 -2.55 -1.68
N SER A 145 5.89 -2.60 -2.57
CA SER A 145 7.29 -2.31 -2.23
C SER A 145 7.45 -0.89 -1.71
N ILE A 146 6.98 0.12 -2.47
CA ILE A 146 7.28 1.52 -2.15
C ILE A 146 6.42 2.05 -1.01
N TYR A 147 5.11 1.77 -0.98
CA TYR A 147 4.18 2.43 -0.05
C TYR A 147 3.76 1.55 1.13
N ARG A 148 4.32 0.33 1.24
CA ARG A 148 4.03 -0.60 2.34
C ARG A 148 5.31 -1.14 2.92
N GLN A 149 5.97 -2.07 2.23
CA GLN A 149 7.17 -2.73 2.71
C GLN A 149 8.26 -1.70 3.05
N GLY A 150 8.58 -0.79 2.13
CA GLY A 150 9.57 0.26 2.34
C GLY A 150 9.23 1.14 3.55
N HIS A 151 7.96 1.54 3.69
CA HIS A 151 7.49 2.36 4.81
C HIS A 151 7.66 1.64 6.15
N VAL A 152 7.15 0.42 6.26
CA VAL A 152 7.23 -0.38 7.50
C VAL A 152 8.68 -0.59 7.92
N GLN A 153 9.55 -0.94 6.97
CA GLN A 153 10.97 -1.13 7.26
C GLN A 153 11.69 0.17 7.65
N ALA A 154 11.16 1.32 7.24
CA ALA A 154 11.64 2.63 7.68
C ALA A 154 11.03 3.07 9.04
N GLY A 155 10.17 2.25 9.66
CA GLY A 155 9.46 2.58 10.90
C GLY A 155 8.22 3.46 10.69
N LEU A 156 7.69 3.54 9.46
CA LEU A 156 6.45 4.26 9.13
C LEU A 156 5.31 3.31 8.82
N SER A 157 4.08 3.77 9.04
CA SER A 157 2.88 2.99 8.73
C SER A 157 2.72 2.72 7.22
N SER A 158 2.22 1.53 6.89
CA SER A 158 1.92 1.13 5.53
C SER A 158 0.65 1.80 4.95
N ALA A 159 0.57 1.89 3.60
CA ALA A 159 -0.68 2.15 2.90
C ALA A 159 -1.73 1.09 3.18
N LEU A 160 -2.85 1.49 3.78
CA LEU A 160 -4.02 0.64 3.95
C LEU A 160 -5.00 0.77 2.77
N GLU A 161 -5.45 -0.36 2.24
CA GLU A 161 -6.53 -0.44 1.26
C GLU A 161 -7.90 -0.61 1.94
N LYS A 162 -8.96 -0.85 1.16
CA LYS A 162 -10.30 -1.11 1.69
C LYS A 162 -10.53 -2.58 2.04
N THR A 163 -9.74 -3.47 1.44
CA THR A 163 -9.89 -4.92 1.48
C THR A 163 -8.51 -5.54 1.63
N ASP A 164 -8.51 -6.82 1.98
CA ASP A 164 -7.31 -7.57 2.35
C ASP A 164 -6.62 -6.89 3.54
N ILE A 165 -7.43 -6.58 4.57
CA ILE A 165 -7.00 -5.92 5.80
C ILE A 165 -7.48 -6.72 7.02
N ALA A 166 -6.69 -6.69 8.09
CA ALA A 166 -7.07 -7.22 9.40
C ALA A 166 -6.94 -6.11 10.44
N ILE A 167 -8.01 -5.84 11.18
CA ILE A 167 -8.07 -4.76 12.17
C ILE A 167 -8.78 -5.26 13.42
N ASP A 168 -8.39 -4.74 14.57
CA ASP A 168 -9.14 -4.87 15.83
C ASP A 168 -10.66 -4.68 15.60
N ALA A 169 -11.46 -5.69 15.98
CA ALA A 169 -12.87 -5.74 15.62
C ALA A 169 -13.68 -4.59 16.22
N LYS A 170 -13.38 -4.25 17.48
CA LYS A 170 -14.03 -3.14 18.20
C LYS A 170 -13.68 -1.81 17.55
N TRP A 171 -12.40 -1.58 17.26
CA TRP A 171 -11.96 -0.37 16.58
C TRP A 171 -12.61 -0.21 15.20
N LEU A 172 -12.65 -1.31 14.42
CA LEU A 172 -13.20 -1.33 13.08
C LEU A 172 -14.69 -0.96 13.08
N LYS A 173 -15.50 -1.56 13.97
CA LYS A 173 -16.93 -1.26 14.09
C LYS A 173 -17.20 0.18 14.52
N GLN A 174 -16.35 0.74 15.38
CA GLN A 174 -16.44 2.15 15.78
C GLN A 174 -16.07 3.11 14.64
N ASN A 175 -15.21 2.72 13.70
CA ASN A 175 -14.64 3.65 12.71
C ASN A 175 -15.14 3.45 11.26
N LEU A 176 -15.56 2.25 10.87
CA LEU A 176 -16.14 1.99 9.56
C LEU A 176 -17.63 2.36 9.55
N LYS A 177 -17.93 3.66 9.40
CA LYS A 177 -19.33 4.15 9.42
C LYS A 177 -19.96 4.25 8.03
N SER A 178 -19.15 4.32 6.98
CA SER A 178 -19.62 4.48 5.60
C SER A 178 -18.59 3.96 4.59
N PRO A 179 -18.97 3.67 3.33
CA PRO A 179 -18.03 3.22 2.30
C PRO A 179 -16.94 4.24 1.94
N LYS A 180 -17.12 5.50 2.34
CA LYS A 180 -16.18 6.61 2.18
C LYS A 180 -15.31 6.85 3.42
N SER A 181 -15.46 6.04 4.48
CA SER A 181 -14.65 6.16 5.68
C SER A 181 -13.19 5.88 5.34
N ASN A 182 -12.33 6.85 5.57
CA ASN A 182 -10.90 6.71 5.34
C ASN A 182 -10.26 6.11 6.59
N LEU A 183 -10.25 4.77 6.68
CA LEU A 183 -9.72 4.03 7.83
C LEU A 183 -8.25 4.36 8.07
N GLU A 184 -7.43 4.40 7.01
CA GLU A 184 -6.02 4.79 7.11
C GLU A 184 -5.86 6.14 7.81
N SER A 185 -6.59 7.20 7.39
CA SER A 185 -6.46 8.51 8.05
C SER A 185 -6.83 8.45 9.52
N ARG A 186 -7.84 7.66 9.90
CA ARG A 186 -8.28 7.57 11.29
C ARG A 186 -7.29 6.83 12.17
N LEU A 187 -6.72 5.73 11.67
CA LEU A 187 -5.66 4.99 12.37
C LEU A 187 -4.46 5.90 12.62
N LEU A 188 -3.95 6.55 11.57
CA LEU A 188 -2.76 7.40 11.70
C LEU A 188 -3.02 8.64 12.58
N MET A 189 -4.19 9.26 12.49
CA MET A 189 -4.55 10.38 13.38
C MET A 189 -4.64 9.96 14.86
N GLN A 190 -4.89 8.69 15.15
CA GLN A 190 -4.89 8.11 16.49
C GLN A 190 -3.54 7.49 16.88
N ASN A 191 -2.50 7.69 16.06
CA ASN A 191 -1.17 7.09 16.22
C ASN A 191 -1.19 5.56 16.30
N ILE A 192 -2.13 4.92 15.61
CA ILE A 192 -2.19 3.46 15.47
C ILE A 192 -1.38 3.09 14.24
N PHE A 193 -0.28 2.36 14.48
CA PHE A 193 0.61 1.88 13.43
C PHE A 193 -0.10 0.87 12.52
N ILE A 194 0.14 0.97 11.21
CA ILE A 194 -0.41 0.07 10.21
C ILE A 194 0.69 -0.83 9.66
N GLU A 195 0.69 -2.08 10.07
CA GLU A 195 1.67 -3.06 9.61
C GLU A 195 1.35 -3.57 8.19
N TYR A 196 2.38 -3.98 7.46
CA TYR A 196 2.26 -4.70 6.20
C TYR A 196 2.76 -6.14 6.34
N LEU A 197 1.83 -7.09 6.35
CA LEU A 197 2.16 -8.51 6.41
C LEU A 197 2.48 -9.05 5.02
N HIS A 198 3.70 -8.80 4.55
CA HIS A 198 4.15 -9.20 3.21
C HIS A 198 4.12 -10.72 2.96
N TYR A 199 4.06 -11.54 4.01
CA TYR A 199 3.98 -13.01 3.93
C TYR A 199 2.54 -13.55 4.04
N ALA A 200 1.59 -12.71 4.45
CA ALA A 200 0.18 -13.05 4.59
C ALA A 200 -0.55 -12.88 3.24
N HIS A 201 -0.37 -13.87 2.36
CA HIS A 201 -0.84 -13.80 0.98
C HIS A 201 -2.34 -14.03 0.82
N VAL A 202 -2.95 -13.19 -0.02
CA VAL A 202 -4.34 -13.24 -0.45
C VAL A 202 -4.36 -13.20 -1.98
N TYR A 203 -4.90 -14.23 -2.62
CA TYR A 203 -4.83 -14.37 -4.07
C TYR A 203 -6.15 -14.00 -4.73
N SER A 204 -6.08 -13.34 -5.90
CA SER A 204 -7.25 -13.12 -6.73
C SER A 204 -6.90 -13.02 -8.22
N ASP A 205 -7.92 -12.98 -9.06
CA ASP A 205 -7.78 -12.74 -10.50
C ASP A 205 -7.92 -11.25 -10.87
N SER A 206 -8.30 -10.42 -9.90
CA SER A 206 -8.73 -9.04 -10.13
C SER A 206 -7.89 -8.03 -9.34
N PRO A 207 -7.47 -6.93 -9.98
CA PRO A 207 -6.77 -5.86 -9.29
C PRO A 207 -7.67 -5.22 -8.22
N ARG A 208 -7.06 -4.69 -7.16
CA ARG A 208 -7.81 -3.94 -6.14
C ARG A 208 -8.09 -2.51 -6.57
N PRO A 209 -9.29 -1.99 -6.28
CA PRO A 209 -9.59 -0.59 -6.53
C PRO A 209 -8.73 0.29 -5.62
N LEU A 210 -8.29 1.44 -6.15
CA LEU A 210 -7.57 2.40 -5.33
C LEU A 210 -8.50 2.95 -4.24
N PRO A 211 -8.00 3.12 -2.99
CA PRO A 211 -8.79 3.70 -1.93
C PRO A 211 -9.15 5.15 -2.23
N TYR A 212 -10.22 5.63 -1.59
CA TYR A 212 -10.59 7.05 -1.68
C TYR A 212 -9.51 7.91 -1.02
N SER A 213 -9.04 8.92 -1.77
CA SER A 213 -8.07 9.89 -1.28
C SER A 213 -8.69 11.29 -1.26
N MET A 214 -8.22 12.13 -0.33
CA MET A 214 -8.70 13.52 -0.22
C MET A 214 -8.24 14.38 -1.41
N SER A 215 -8.56 15.67 -1.41
CA SER A 215 -7.98 16.60 -2.40
C SER A 215 -6.52 16.92 -2.05
N LYS A 216 -5.65 17.06 -3.06
CA LYS A 216 -4.24 17.48 -2.90
C LYS A 216 -4.12 18.82 -2.18
N TRP A 217 -4.99 19.78 -2.49
CA TRP A 217 -5.00 21.09 -1.80
C TRP A 217 -5.31 20.97 -0.31
N LYS A 218 -6.23 20.06 0.05
CA LYS A 218 -6.56 19.78 1.45
C LYS A 218 -5.43 19.02 2.16
N ALA A 219 -4.67 18.19 1.44
CA ALA A 219 -3.49 17.54 1.99
C ALA A 219 -2.37 18.55 2.27
N LEU A 220 -2.12 19.44 1.29
CA LEU A 220 -1.13 20.51 1.40
C LEU A 220 -1.43 21.46 2.56
N SER A 221 -2.69 21.85 2.75
CA SER A 221 -3.07 22.76 3.84
C SER A 221 -2.93 22.14 5.22
N LYS A 222 -3.08 20.81 5.34
CA LYS A 222 -2.95 20.09 6.61
C LYS A 222 -1.51 19.70 6.96
N LEU A 223 -0.67 19.48 5.96
CA LEU A 223 0.68 18.94 6.15
C LEU A 223 1.53 19.73 7.17
N PRO A 224 1.60 21.08 7.14
CA PRO A 224 2.41 21.83 8.10
C PRO A 224 1.94 21.64 9.55
N VAL A 225 0.63 21.67 9.76
CA VAL A 225 0.04 21.52 11.11
C VAL A 225 0.29 20.11 11.64
N THR A 226 0.16 19.09 10.80
CA THR A 226 0.45 17.69 11.20
C THR A 226 1.92 17.48 11.52
N LEU A 227 2.84 18.07 10.75
CA LEU A 227 4.28 18.01 11.01
C LEU A 227 4.64 18.67 12.34
N LEU A 228 4.08 19.85 12.63
CA LEU A 228 4.29 20.54 13.91
C LEU A 228 3.70 19.76 15.10
N ALA A 229 2.62 19.01 14.88
CA ALA A 229 2.04 18.12 15.88
C ALA A 229 2.85 16.83 16.11
N GLY A 230 3.89 16.56 15.31
CA GLY A 230 4.75 15.39 15.45
C GLY A 230 4.14 14.06 15.01
N ASN A 231 2.99 14.09 14.31
CA ASN A 231 2.38 12.87 13.76
C ASN A 231 3.00 12.54 12.39
N TRP A 232 4.19 11.92 12.43
CA TRP A 232 5.00 11.60 11.26
C TRP A 232 4.29 10.68 10.27
N ASP A 233 3.56 9.70 10.77
CA ASP A 233 2.80 8.74 9.98
C ASP A 233 1.68 9.41 9.18
N TYR A 234 0.88 10.26 9.83
CA TYR A 234 -0.15 11.02 9.13
C TYR A 234 0.47 12.06 8.20
N ALA A 235 1.61 12.67 8.56
CA ALA A 235 2.33 13.58 7.68
C ALA A 235 2.86 12.89 6.41
N ASP A 236 3.46 11.69 6.53
CA ASP A 236 3.88 10.90 5.37
C ASP A 236 2.69 10.61 4.45
N LYS A 237 1.57 10.17 5.01
CA LYS A 237 0.36 9.94 4.21
C LYS A 237 -0.04 11.18 3.41
N LEU A 238 -0.05 12.35 4.04
CA LEU A 238 -0.36 13.62 3.37
C LEU A 238 0.68 13.95 2.29
N PHE A 239 1.97 13.71 2.55
CA PHE A 239 3.04 13.92 1.59
C PHE A 239 2.92 12.99 0.38
N ARG A 240 2.73 11.68 0.61
CA ARG A 240 2.49 10.63 -0.39
C ARG A 240 1.33 10.95 -1.33
N GLN A 241 0.35 11.70 -0.84
CA GLN A 241 -0.77 12.17 -1.65
C GLN A 241 -0.44 13.37 -2.56
N LEU A 242 0.54 14.20 -2.17
CA LEU A 242 1.05 15.28 -3.00
C LEU A 242 1.94 14.72 -4.11
N VAL A 243 2.77 13.72 -3.78
CA VAL A 243 3.66 13.01 -4.70
C VAL A 243 2.87 12.49 -5.92
N PRO A 244 3.22 12.91 -7.15
CA PRO A 244 2.63 12.34 -8.36
C PRO A 244 2.95 10.85 -8.46
N SER A 245 2.04 10.07 -9.07
CA SER A 245 2.34 8.65 -9.32
C SER A 245 3.61 8.50 -10.15
N TRP A 246 4.40 7.45 -9.90
CA TRP A 246 5.65 7.19 -10.62
C TRP A 246 5.51 7.21 -12.16
N ARG A 247 4.34 6.84 -12.70
CA ARG A 247 4.05 6.92 -14.14
C ARG A 247 3.98 8.36 -14.65
N VAL A 248 3.37 9.24 -13.87
CA VAL A 248 3.28 10.67 -14.18
C VAL A 248 4.65 11.32 -14.08
N LEU A 249 5.43 10.98 -13.04
CA LEU A 249 6.82 11.43 -12.91
C LEU A 249 7.65 10.99 -14.11
N PHE A 250 7.57 9.70 -14.47
CA PHE A 250 8.28 9.14 -15.62
C PHE A 250 7.89 9.81 -16.93
N LEU A 251 6.59 10.03 -17.17
CA LEU A 251 6.09 10.71 -18.36
C LEU A 251 6.59 12.16 -18.44
N ILE A 252 6.42 12.96 -17.38
CA ILE A 252 6.83 14.37 -17.37
C ILE A 252 8.35 14.46 -17.52
N CYS A 253 9.10 13.62 -16.80
CA CYS A 253 10.55 13.55 -16.91
C CYS A 253 10.98 13.20 -18.34
N SER A 254 10.32 12.24 -19.00
CA SER A 254 10.64 11.83 -20.37
C SER A 254 10.37 12.96 -21.39
N ILE A 255 9.21 13.62 -21.29
CA ILE A 255 8.85 14.74 -22.17
C ILE A 255 9.83 15.89 -21.98
N TRP A 256 10.11 16.27 -20.72
CA TRP A 256 11.02 17.39 -20.43
C TRP A 256 12.46 17.07 -20.82
N CYS A 257 12.88 15.81 -20.69
CA CYS A 257 14.18 15.34 -21.15
C CYS A 257 14.36 15.53 -22.66
N ILE A 258 13.34 15.22 -23.47
CA ILE A 258 13.37 15.43 -24.93
C ILE A 258 13.43 16.93 -25.25
N ILE A 259 12.55 17.73 -24.63
CA ILE A 259 12.52 19.19 -24.83
C ILE A 259 13.87 19.82 -24.49
N ALA A 260 14.43 19.48 -23.33
CA ALA A 260 15.73 19.98 -22.89
C ALA A 260 16.86 19.54 -23.83
N THR A 261 16.82 18.31 -24.36
CA THR A 261 17.83 17.82 -25.31
C THR A 261 17.81 18.63 -26.61
N CYS A 262 16.62 18.96 -27.12
CA CYS A 262 16.46 19.78 -28.32
C CYS A 262 16.86 21.25 -28.09
N TYR A 263 16.60 21.80 -26.91
CA TYR A 263 16.86 23.21 -26.60
C TYR A 263 18.30 23.48 -26.15
N ALA A 264 18.79 22.72 -25.16
CA ALA A 264 20.11 22.86 -24.57
C ALA A 264 20.61 21.52 -24.03
N TRP A 265 21.42 20.81 -24.83
CA TRP A 265 21.88 19.45 -24.53
C TRP A 265 22.62 19.32 -23.18
N THR A 266 23.33 20.36 -22.73
CA THR A 266 24.01 20.35 -21.43
C THR A 266 23.02 20.30 -20.27
N LEU A 267 21.88 21.00 -20.38
CA LEU A 267 20.82 20.99 -19.37
C LEU A 267 20.05 19.67 -19.36
N SER A 268 20.03 18.92 -20.45
CA SER A 268 19.32 17.65 -20.51
C SER A 268 20.01 16.53 -19.72
N LEU A 269 21.31 16.65 -19.45
CA LEU A 269 22.08 15.64 -18.70
C LEU A 269 21.44 15.30 -17.34
N ARG A 270 21.04 16.33 -16.57
CA ARG A 270 20.34 16.11 -15.28
C ARG A 270 19.00 15.38 -15.45
N TRP A 271 18.29 15.61 -16.55
CA TRP A 271 17.03 14.92 -16.86
C TRP A 271 17.26 13.47 -17.26
N TRP A 272 18.33 13.19 -18.01
CA TRP A 272 18.75 11.82 -18.32
C TRP A 272 19.14 11.05 -17.05
N PHE A 273 19.91 11.66 -16.15
CA PHE A 273 20.23 11.06 -14.85
C PHE A 273 18.99 10.80 -14.01
N LEU A 274 18.06 11.76 -13.95
CA LEU A 274 16.81 11.60 -13.22
C LEU A 274 15.94 10.50 -13.82
N LEU A 275 15.85 10.42 -15.15
CA LEU A 275 15.12 9.37 -15.85
C LEU A 275 15.71 7.99 -15.59
N PHE A 276 17.05 7.87 -15.64
CA PHE A 276 17.75 6.64 -15.29
C PHE A 276 17.53 6.25 -13.82
N GLY A 277 17.62 7.21 -12.90
CA GLY A 277 17.34 6.99 -11.48
C GLY A 277 15.90 6.53 -11.23
N LEU A 278 14.92 7.08 -11.93
CA LEU A 278 13.53 6.62 -11.86
C LEU A 278 13.36 5.20 -12.42
N LEU A 279 14.01 4.86 -13.54
CA LEU A 279 14.00 3.49 -14.07
C LEU A 279 14.60 2.50 -13.08
N PHE A 280 15.77 2.85 -12.52
CA PHE A 280 16.44 2.05 -11.52
C PHE A 280 15.55 1.85 -10.28
N THR A 281 14.91 2.92 -9.78
CA THR A 281 13.94 2.86 -8.68
C THR A 281 12.81 1.88 -8.96
N LEU A 282 12.25 1.88 -10.18
CA LEU A 282 11.19 0.95 -10.57
C LEU A 282 11.69 -0.49 -10.64
N CYS A 283 12.92 -0.72 -11.11
CA CYS A 283 13.54 -2.05 -11.10
C CYS A 283 13.69 -2.58 -9.67
N LEU A 284 14.14 -1.75 -8.72
CA LEU A 284 14.24 -2.15 -7.31
C LEU A 284 12.88 -2.48 -6.68
N ALA A 285 11.83 -1.75 -7.06
CA ALA A 285 10.50 -1.92 -6.50
C ALA A 285 9.75 -3.15 -7.03
N ILE A 286 10.19 -3.77 -8.14
CA ILE A 286 9.54 -4.96 -8.71
C ILE A 286 10.11 -6.21 -8.03
N PRO A 287 9.28 -7.07 -7.42
CA PRO A 287 9.73 -8.30 -6.79
C PRO A 287 10.12 -9.37 -7.82
N ASP A 288 11.12 -10.18 -7.47
CA ASP A 288 11.76 -11.15 -8.37
C ASP A 288 10.78 -12.17 -8.98
N TYR A 289 9.78 -12.63 -8.22
CA TYR A 289 8.80 -13.61 -8.70
C TYR A 289 7.92 -13.11 -9.86
N LEU A 290 7.87 -11.79 -10.12
CA LEU A 290 7.21 -11.25 -11.30
C LEU A 290 8.08 -11.31 -12.57
N ILE A 291 9.40 -11.38 -12.39
CA ILE A 291 10.40 -11.37 -13.46
C ILE A 291 10.78 -12.80 -13.83
N GLU A 292 10.89 -13.67 -12.84
CA GLU A 292 11.14 -15.09 -13.04
C GLU A 292 9.98 -15.73 -13.82
N LYS A 293 10.25 -16.14 -15.07
CA LYS A 293 9.39 -17.13 -15.71
C LYS A 293 9.45 -18.37 -14.83
N LYS A 294 8.31 -18.86 -14.31
CA LYS A 294 8.19 -20.23 -13.78
C LYS A 294 8.93 -21.13 -14.77
N LYS A 295 10.11 -21.65 -14.38
CA LYS A 295 10.74 -22.74 -15.11
C LYS A 295 9.68 -23.85 -15.07
N LYS A 296 9.12 -24.13 -16.24
CA LYS A 296 8.31 -25.33 -16.43
C LYS A 296 9.21 -26.55 -16.26
#